data_AF-A0A9D6LXJ3-F1
#
_entry.id   AF-A0A9D6LXJ3-F1
#
_cell.length_a   1.000
_cell.length_b   1.000
_cell.length_c   1.000
_cell.angle_alpha   90.00
_cell.angle_beta   90.00
_cell.angle_gamma   90.00
#
_symmetry.space_group_name_H-M   'P 1'
#
loop_
_entity.id
_entity.type
_entity.pdbx_description
1 polymer ?
#
loop_
_entity_poly.entity_id
_entity_poly.type
_entity_poly.pdbx_seq_one_letter_code
_entity_poly.pdbx_strand_id
1 'polypeptide(L)'
;MPRDLPLGNGSLLLAFDSAYQIRDLYWPHVGQENHATGHPFRTGVWADGVFRWFDDARWERDLRYDHETLVTAVTLKHPDLFVSIAASDSVDFHENLLVRRFQITNTSDRAREYIVFFHHDFHISGNEVGDTAYYEPERRAVIHYKAARWFLINGAIVPIEGDPRPNWTASSDTAPGLVIGVHQWACGLKEVNNLQGTWRDAEDGQLSGNAVAHGSVDSCVGFSVRIPAEQTRTMYCWLAIGSDFESVVHTNRTIRQRGPQFFVERTVAYWRLWLNRHRPDFKDLPAAIQHQYLLSLLIIRTQIDNDGAIIAANDTDISSSVRDTYSYMWPRDG
;
A
#
# COMPACT_ATOMS: atom_id res chain seq x y z
N MET A 1 -9.49 -10.03 14.34
CA MET A 1 -10.54 -10.51 13.42
C MET A 1 -9.80 -10.81 12.13
N PRO A 2 -10.14 -11.86 11.35
CA PRO A 2 -9.37 -12.15 10.14
C PRO A 2 -9.26 -10.89 9.28
N ARG A 3 -8.05 -10.61 8.78
CA ARG A 3 -7.77 -9.42 7.97
C ARG A 3 -8.65 -9.40 6.72
N ASP A 4 -9.18 -8.23 6.39
CA ASP A 4 -10.19 -8.07 5.34
C ASP A 4 -9.62 -8.28 3.94
N LEU A 5 -8.37 -7.82 3.69
CA LEU A 5 -7.70 -7.96 2.40
C LEU A 5 -6.21 -8.34 2.56
N PRO A 6 -5.85 -9.63 2.71
CA PRO A 6 -4.47 -10.07 2.53
C PRO A 6 -4.06 -10.06 1.04
N LEU A 7 -2.84 -9.60 0.76
CA LEU A 7 -2.19 -9.61 -0.55
C LEU A 7 -0.78 -10.17 -0.40
N GLY A 8 -0.39 -11.15 -1.20
CA GLY A 8 0.97 -11.69 -1.12
C GLY A 8 1.39 -12.56 -2.29
N ASN A 9 2.69 -12.80 -2.39
CA ASN A 9 3.34 -13.60 -3.44
C ASN A 9 4.13 -14.81 -2.90
N GLY A 10 4.00 -15.08 -1.61
CA GLY A 10 4.71 -16.17 -0.92
C GLY A 10 6.07 -15.79 -0.35
N SER A 11 6.52 -14.55 -0.50
CA SER A 11 7.66 -13.99 0.23
C SER A 11 7.28 -12.67 0.91
N LEU A 12 6.48 -11.86 0.22
CA LEU A 12 5.85 -10.67 0.74
C LEU A 12 4.36 -10.93 1.02
N LEU A 13 3.90 -10.53 2.20
CA LEU A 13 2.48 -10.48 2.58
C LEU A 13 2.16 -9.12 3.20
N LEU A 14 1.12 -8.45 2.71
CA LEU A 14 0.50 -7.30 3.39
C LEU A 14 -0.95 -7.61 3.72
N ALA A 15 -1.42 -7.17 4.86
CA ALA A 15 -2.81 -7.36 5.27
C ALA A 15 -3.45 -6.04 5.68
N PHE A 16 -4.62 -5.76 5.08
CA PHE A 16 -5.41 -4.58 5.38
C PHE A 16 -6.54 -4.92 6.37
N ASP A 17 -6.91 -3.95 7.18
CA ASP A 17 -8.11 -4.00 8.03
C ASP A 17 -9.36 -3.40 7.34
N SER A 18 -10.48 -3.46 8.04
CA SER A 18 -11.77 -2.90 7.61
C SER A 18 -11.78 -1.38 7.43
N ALA A 19 -10.80 -0.66 8.00
CA ALA A 19 -10.58 0.76 7.77
C ALA A 19 -9.68 1.02 6.55
N TYR A 20 -9.28 -0.04 5.83
CA TYR A 20 -8.41 0.00 4.66
C TYR A 20 -6.99 0.53 4.98
N GLN A 21 -6.51 0.26 6.20
CA GLN A 21 -5.15 0.53 6.65
C GLN A 21 -4.33 -0.76 6.55
N ILE A 22 -3.06 -0.68 6.13
CA ILE A 22 -2.16 -1.83 6.26
C ILE A 22 -1.81 -1.96 7.73
N ARG A 23 -2.03 -3.14 8.30
CA ARG A 23 -1.75 -3.46 9.71
C ARG A 23 -0.62 -4.45 9.85
N ASP A 24 -0.42 -5.28 8.84
CA ASP A 24 0.63 -6.30 8.83
C ASP A 24 1.40 -6.25 7.53
N LEU A 25 2.72 -6.37 7.62
CA LEU A 25 3.64 -6.43 6.50
C LEU A 25 4.72 -7.45 6.83
N TYR A 26 4.68 -8.63 6.20
CA TYR A 26 5.65 -9.70 6.39
C TYR A 26 6.60 -9.84 5.21
N TRP A 27 7.90 -9.88 5.51
CA TRP A 27 8.98 -10.14 4.56
C TRP A 27 10.28 -10.47 5.34
N PRO A 28 11.21 -11.33 4.88
CA PRO A 28 11.25 -12.05 3.60
C PRO A 28 10.41 -13.32 3.55
N HIS A 29 9.87 -13.74 4.70
CA HIS A 29 9.02 -14.92 4.80
C HIS A 29 7.62 -14.54 5.30
N VAL A 30 6.62 -15.23 4.77
CA VAL A 30 5.24 -15.12 5.22
C VAL A 30 5.15 -15.53 6.70
N GLY A 31 4.71 -14.59 7.55
CA GLY A 31 4.48 -14.83 8.98
C GLY A 31 5.66 -14.66 9.93
N GLN A 32 6.91 -14.51 9.45
CA GLN A 32 8.06 -14.44 10.37
C GLN A 32 8.33 -13.03 10.91
N GLU A 33 8.61 -12.08 10.02
CA GLU A 33 8.99 -10.71 10.40
C GLU A 33 7.87 -9.75 10.03
N ASN A 34 7.06 -9.35 11.02
CA ASN A 34 6.07 -8.30 10.79
C ASN A 34 6.70 -6.91 10.97
N HIS A 35 6.81 -6.15 9.89
CA HIS A 35 7.37 -4.79 9.86
C HIS A 35 6.36 -3.69 10.19
N ALA A 36 5.11 -4.03 10.46
CA ALA A 36 4.11 -3.09 10.96
C ALA A 36 3.71 -3.39 12.41
N THR A 37 3.85 -4.65 12.86
CA THR A 37 3.48 -5.13 14.21
C THR A 37 2.08 -4.71 14.65
N GLY A 38 1.14 -4.64 13.70
CA GLY A 38 -0.20 -4.19 13.96
C GLY A 38 -0.35 -2.66 14.06
N HIS A 39 0.69 -1.84 13.87
CA HIS A 39 0.57 -0.38 13.81
C HIS A 39 0.10 0.03 12.40
N PRO A 40 -0.87 0.96 12.29
CA PRO A 40 -1.48 1.25 11.00
C PRO A 40 -0.61 2.13 10.11
N PHE A 41 -0.46 1.68 8.87
CA PHE A 41 -0.02 2.54 7.77
C PHE A 41 -1.27 3.23 7.24
N ARG A 42 -1.33 4.53 7.47
CA ARG A 42 -2.54 5.32 7.23
C ARG A 42 -2.55 5.89 5.81
N THR A 43 -3.74 6.10 5.29
CA THR A 43 -3.93 6.85 4.04
C THR A 43 -5.01 7.89 4.26
N GLY A 44 -4.76 9.12 3.83
CA GLY A 44 -5.64 10.26 4.09
C GLY A 44 -5.71 11.21 2.92
N VAL A 45 -6.78 12.00 2.88
CA VAL A 45 -7.03 12.98 1.82
C VAL A 45 -7.25 14.35 2.43
N TRP A 46 -6.54 15.33 1.90
CA TRP A 46 -6.74 16.74 2.14
C TRP A 46 -7.40 17.39 0.92
N ALA A 47 -8.40 18.25 1.14
CA ALA A 47 -8.94 19.15 0.12
C ALA A 47 -9.56 20.39 0.77
N ASP A 48 -9.33 21.58 0.19
CA ASP A 48 -9.94 22.85 0.61
C ASP A 48 -9.84 23.14 2.12
N GLY A 49 -8.68 22.85 2.73
CA GLY A 49 -8.44 23.08 4.17
C GLY A 49 -9.04 22.02 5.09
N VAL A 50 -9.59 20.93 4.56
CA VAL A 50 -10.16 19.82 5.32
C VAL A 50 -9.37 18.55 5.04
N PHE A 51 -8.91 17.90 6.12
CA PHE A 51 -8.23 16.62 6.07
C PHE A 51 -9.07 15.49 6.68
N ARG A 52 -9.05 14.30 6.07
CA ARG A 52 -9.65 13.08 6.62
C ARG A 52 -8.79 11.86 6.36
N TRP A 53 -8.47 11.12 7.42
CA TRP A 53 -7.93 9.77 7.33
C TRP A 53 -9.00 8.79 6.83
N PHE A 54 -8.58 7.72 6.18
CA PHE A 54 -9.47 6.65 5.71
C PHE A 54 -10.12 5.84 6.83
N ASP A 55 -9.80 6.03 8.10
CA ASP A 55 -10.51 5.43 9.25
C ASP A 55 -11.65 6.32 9.79
N ASP A 56 -11.81 7.55 9.28
CA ASP A 56 -12.91 8.43 9.68
C ASP A 56 -14.28 7.81 9.33
N ALA A 57 -15.21 7.80 10.28
CA ALA A 57 -16.52 7.15 10.14
C ALA A 57 -17.38 7.70 8.99
N ARG A 58 -17.07 8.88 8.45
CA ARG A 58 -17.77 9.51 7.31
C ARG A 58 -17.40 8.88 5.96
N TRP A 59 -16.33 8.10 5.89
CA TRP A 59 -16.01 7.35 4.67
C TRP A 59 -16.99 6.18 4.48
N GLU A 60 -17.65 6.16 3.32
CA GLU A 60 -18.28 4.96 2.81
C GLU A 60 -17.19 4.09 2.17
N ARG A 61 -17.07 2.83 2.62
CA ARG A 61 -16.03 1.90 2.17
C ARG A 61 -16.65 0.61 1.67
N ASP A 62 -16.22 0.16 0.50
CA ASP A 62 -16.54 -1.15 -0.06
C ASP A 62 -15.23 -1.86 -0.41
N LEU A 63 -14.84 -2.83 0.41
CA LEU A 63 -13.55 -3.54 0.32
C LEU A 63 -13.78 -4.90 -0.33
N ARG A 64 -13.23 -5.09 -1.54
CA ARG A 64 -13.34 -6.33 -2.31
C ARG A 64 -12.06 -6.63 -3.05
N TYR A 65 -11.99 -7.83 -3.62
CA TYR A 65 -11.02 -8.17 -4.66
C TYR A 65 -11.62 -7.93 -6.05
N ASP A 66 -10.78 -7.60 -7.03
CA ASP A 66 -11.14 -7.73 -8.44
C ASP A 66 -11.41 -9.21 -8.74
N HIS A 67 -12.38 -9.45 -9.62
CA HIS A 67 -12.96 -10.77 -9.85
C HIS A 67 -11.89 -11.82 -10.20
N GLU A 68 -11.82 -12.88 -9.37
CA GLU A 68 -10.86 -13.99 -9.51
C GLU A 68 -9.38 -13.55 -9.47
N THR A 69 -9.03 -12.61 -8.58
CA THR A 69 -7.65 -12.16 -8.39
C THR A 69 -7.31 -11.85 -6.92
N LEU A 70 -6.01 -11.83 -6.57
CA LEU A 70 -5.51 -11.13 -5.37
C LEU A 70 -5.05 -9.71 -5.73
N VAL A 71 -5.94 -8.96 -6.38
CA VAL A 71 -5.81 -7.51 -6.59
C VAL A 71 -7.06 -6.90 -5.99
N THR A 72 -6.94 -5.81 -5.25
CA THR A 72 -8.11 -5.20 -4.60
C THR A 72 -8.94 -4.39 -5.60
N ALA A 73 -10.23 -4.26 -5.31
CA ALA A 73 -11.19 -3.39 -5.98
C ALA A 73 -11.98 -2.64 -4.91
N VAL A 74 -11.32 -1.66 -4.29
CA VAL A 74 -11.88 -0.89 -3.16
C VAL A 74 -12.53 0.39 -3.67
N THR A 75 -13.72 0.70 -3.16
CA THR A 75 -14.36 2.01 -3.37
C THR A 75 -14.44 2.79 -2.07
N LEU A 76 -14.05 4.05 -2.10
CA LEU A 76 -14.09 4.98 -0.97
C LEU A 76 -14.83 6.24 -1.39
N LYS A 77 -15.80 6.72 -0.61
CA LYS A 77 -16.49 7.99 -0.85
C LYS A 77 -16.55 8.82 0.41
N HIS A 78 -16.31 10.13 0.26
CA HIS A 78 -16.44 11.07 1.36
C HIS A 78 -17.23 12.31 0.92
N PRO A 79 -18.41 12.57 1.53
CA PRO A 79 -19.29 13.65 1.08
C PRO A 79 -18.67 15.04 1.28
N ASP A 80 -18.00 15.31 2.40
CA ASP A 80 -17.48 16.68 2.68
C ASP A 80 -16.28 17.07 1.83
N LEU A 81 -15.50 16.07 1.41
CA LEU A 81 -14.33 16.28 0.55
C LEU A 81 -14.74 16.26 -0.92
N PHE A 82 -16.01 15.93 -1.20
CA PHE A 82 -16.54 15.75 -2.55
C PHE A 82 -15.65 14.82 -3.38
N VAL A 83 -15.24 13.69 -2.81
CA VAL A 83 -14.31 12.76 -3.45
C VAL A 83 -14.84 11.34 -3.48
N SER A 84 -14.64 10.66 -4.61
CA SER A 84 -14.81 9.21 -4.76
C SER A 84 -13.51 8.62 -5.28
N ILE A 85 -13.01 7.57 -4.64
CA ILE A 85 -11.75 6.90 -5.00
C ILE A 85 -12.07 5.44 -5.33
N ALA A 86 -11.66 5.00 -6.52
CA ALA A 86 -11.55 3.58 -6.84
C ALA A 86 -10.07 3.19 -6.71
N ALA A 87 -9.77 2.29 -5.78
CA ALA A 87 -8.41 1.85 -5.48
C ALA A 87 -8.20 0.39 -5.88
N SER A 88 -7.02 0.11 -6.46
CA SER A 88 -6.54 -1.23 -6.77
C SER A 88 -5.13 -1.39 -6.23
N ASP A 89 -4.96 -2.28 -5.26
CA ASP A 89 -3.69 -2.64 -4.66
C ASP A 89 -3.31 -4.05 -5.11
N SER A 90 -2.02 -4.23 -5.41
CA SER A 90 -1.47 -5.52 -5.81
C SER A 90 -0.09 -5.70 -5.19
N VAL A 91 0.15 -6.88 -4.62
CA VAL A 91 1.51 -7.39 -4.45
C VAL A 91 1.88 -8.12 -5.72
N ASP A 92 2.97 -7.68 -6.35
CA ASP A 92 3.44 -8.29 -7.58
C ASP A 92 3.79 -9.77 -7.38
N PHE A 93 3.44 -10.62 -8.35
CA PHE A 93 3.61 -12.07 -8.22
C PHE A 93 5.07 -12.54 -8.23
N HIS A 94 6.02 -11.69 -8.66
CA HIS A 94 7.44 -12.02 -8.78
C HIS A 94 8.32 -11.07 -7.96
N GLU A 95 8.05 -9.76 -8.00
CA GLU A 95 8.82 -8.75 -7.29
C GLU A 95 8.28 -8.54 -5.87
N ASN A 96 9.14 -8.21 -4.91
CA ASN A 96 8.73 -7.76 -3.57
C ASN A 96 8.26 -6.30 -3.65
N LEU A 97 7.09 -6.11 -4.25
CA LEU A 97 6.56 -4.81 -4.64
C LEU A 97 5.06 -4.74 -4.38
N LEU A 98 4.65 -3.80 -3.53
CA LEU A 98 3.27 -3.36 -3.43
C LEU A 98 3.06 -2.18 -4.40
N VAL A 99 2.03 -2.24 -5.23
CA VAL A 99 1.56 -1.12 -6.05
C VAL A 99 0.12 -0.79 -5.66
N ARG A 100 -0.14 0.48 -5.35
CA ARG A 100 -1.45 1.03 -5.04
C ARG A 100 -1.83 2.02 -6.13
N ARG A 101 -2.90 1.76 -6.88
CA ARG A 101 -3.44 2.65 -7.92
C ARG A 101 -4.73 3.28 -7.44
N PHE A 102 -4.78 4.61 -7.38
CA PHE A 102 -5.97 5.36 -6.98
C PHE A 102 -6.52 6.16 -8.16
N GLN A 103 -7.75 5.87 -8.55
CA GLN A 103 -8.52 6.70 -9.48
C GLN A 103 -9.42 7.63 -8.66
N ILE A 104 -9.01 8.89 -8.56
CA ILE A 104 -9.63 9.89 -7.70
C ILE A 104 -10.58 10.72 -8.54
N THR A 105 -11.85 10.75 -8.16
CA THR A 105 -12.91 11.48 -8.85
C THR A 105 -13.36 12.65 -7.99
N ASN A 106 -13.30 13.85 -8.55
CA ASN A 106 -13.91 15.04 -7.97
C ASN A 106 -15.41 15.00 -8.24
N THR A 107 -16.21 14.91 -7.19
CA THR A 107 -17.68 14.82 -7.29
C THR A 107 -18.38 16.17 -7.12
N SER A 108 -17.60 17.27 -7.09
CA SER A 108 -18.14 18.63 -7.07
C SER A 108 -18.19 19.25 -8.47
N ASP A 109 -18.94 20.35 -8.56
CA ASP A 109 -19.17 21.19 -9.74
C ASP A 109 -18.04 22.19 -10.04
N ARG A 110 -16.96 22.17 -9.24
CA ARG A 110 -15.79 23.04 -9.40
C ARG A 110 -14.49 22.24 -9.38
N ALA A 111 -13.45 22.76 -10.02
CA ALA A 111 -12.12 22.16 -9.91
C ALA A 111 -11.62 22.21 -8.45
N ARG A 112 -10.95 21.15 -8.01
CA ARG A 112 -10.38 21.03 -6.66
C ARG A 112 -8.95 20.51 -6.70
N GLU A 113 -8.19 20.85 -5.66
CA GLU A 113 -6.93 20.21 -5.36
C GLU A 113 -7.12 19.20 -4.24
N TYR A 114 -6.67 17.97 -4.51
CA TYR A 114 -6.58 16.91 -3.52
C TYR A 114 -5.10 16.65 -3.22
N ILE A 115 -4.77 16.44 -1.96
CA ILE A 115 -3.47 15.89 -1.57
C ILE A 115 -3.74 14.54 -0.91
N VAL A 116 -3.18 13.48 -1.47
CA VAL A 116 -3.25 12.15 -0.87
C VAL A 116 -1.97 11.90 -0.10
N PHE A 117 -2.13 11.55 1.17
CA PHE A 117 -1.03 11.27 2.09
C PHE A 117 -0.98 9.78 2.40
N PHE A 118 0.23 9.22 2.36
CA PHE A 118 0.54 7.86 2.79
C PHE A 118 1.52 7.91 3.96
N HIS A 119 1.06 7.42 5.11
CA HIS A 119 1.86 7.30 6.33
C HIS A 119 2.38 5.87 6.47
N HIS A 120 3.64 5.73 6.87
CA HIS A 120 4.36 4.46 6.98
C HIS A 120 4.90 4.32 8.40
N ASP A 121 4.30 3.40 9.15
CA ASP A 121 4.52 3.21 10.58
C ASP A 121 5.40 1.97 10.84
N PHE A 122 6.61 1.99 10.27
CA PHE A 122 7.49 0.81 10.29
C PHE A 122 8.00 0.45 11.70
N HIS A 123 7.95 -0.83 12.01
CA HIS A 123 8.59 -1.49 13.15
C HIS A 123 9.50 -2.57 12.58
N ILE A 124 10.60 -2.18 11.94
CA ILE A 124 11.35 -3.07 11.05
C ILE A 124 11.91 -4.26 11.85
N SER A 125 11.59 -5.47 11.37
CA SER A 125 11.92 -6.75 12.02
C SER A 125 11.27 -6.90 13.40
N GLY A 126 10.03 -6.41 13.54
CA GLY A 126 9.18 -6.66 14.69
C GLY A 126 9.38 -5.71 15.87
N ASN A 127 10.11 -4.60 15.71
CA ASN A 127 10.30 -3.59 16.74
C ASN A 127 10.73 -2.24 16.15
N GLU A 128 10.50 -1.18 16.91
CA GLU A 128 10.76 0.22 16.57
C GLU A 128 12.22 0.67 16.76
N VAL A 129 13.07 -0.14 17.39
CA VAL A 129 14.40 0.31 17.81
C VAL A 129 15.40 0.28 16.66
N GLY A 130 16.02 1.42 16.36
CA GLY A 130 17.14 1.51 15.43
C GLY A 130 16.73 1.47 13.95
N ASP A 131 15.49 1.84 13.66
CA ASP A 131 15.03 2.07 12.29
C ASP A 131 15.60 3.41 11.78
N THR A 132 15.72 3.58 10.46
CA THR A 132 16.14 4.82 9.83
C THR A 132 15.23 5.14 8.66
N ALA A 133 14.78 6.39 8.57
CA ALA A 133 13.95 6.90 7.49
C ALA A 133 14.63 8.12 6.87
N TYR A 134 14.78 8.19 5.56
CA TYR A 134 15.30 9.37 4.88
C TYR A 134 14.68 9.61 3.50
N TYR A 135 14.62 10.87 3.10
CA TYR A 135 14.27 11.30 1.76
C TYR A 135 15.52 11.30 0.86
N GLU A 136 15.40 10.68 -0.31
CA GLU A 136 16.44 10.56 -1.32
C GLU A 136 16.08 11.47 -2.52
N PRO A 137 16.78 12.61 -2.71
CA PRO A 137 16.40 13.62 -3.70
C PRO A 137 16.49 13.17 -5.17
N GLU A 138 17.42 12.27 -5.53
CA GLU A 138 17.65 11.83 -6.91
C GLU A 138 16.44 11.04 -7.44
N ARG A 139 15.90 10.14 -6.62
CA ARG A 139 14.71 9.32 -6.95
C ARG A 139 13.41 9.96 -6.49
N ARG A 140 13.49 11.04 -5.70
CA ARG A 140 12.35 11.69 -5.02
C ARG A 140 11.52 10.67 -4.26
N ALA A 141 12.20 9.85 -3.47
CA ALA A 141 11.64 8.72 -2.76
C ALA A 141 11.96 8.82 -1.27
N VAL A 142 11.13 8.22 -0.42
CA VAL A 142 11.48 8.01 0.98
C VAL A 142 11.94 6.56 1.14
N ILE A 143 13.04 6.36 1.87
CA ILE A 143 13.62 5.05 2.13
C ILE A 143 13.64 4.83 3.64
N HIS A 144 13.12 3.69 4.06
CA HIS A 144 13.30 3.15 5.40
C HIS A 144 14.26 1.96 5.36
N TYR A 145 15.12 1.83 6.35
CA TYR A 145 15.95 0.63 6.48
C TYR A 145 16.38 0.32 7.91
N LYS A 146 16.70 -0.95 8.13
CA LYS A 146 17.40 -1.47 9.30
C LYS A 146 18.11 -2.77 8.92
N ALA A 147 19.43 -2.80 9.12
CA ALA A 147 20.28 -3.90 8.67
C ALA A 147 19.98 -4.29 7.20
N ALA A 148 19.59 -5.54 6.95
CA ALA A 148 19.28 -6.08 5.64
C ALA A 148 17.78 -5.99 5.27
N ARG A 149 17.06 -5.01 5.80
CA ARG A 149 15.65 -4.74 5.48
C ARG A 149 15.54 -3.33 4.94
N TRP A 150 15.19 -3.20 3.66
CA TRP A 150 15.09 -1.92 2.95
C TRP A 150 13.71 -1.78 2.32
N PHE A 151 13.14 -0.59 2.46
CA PHE A 151 11.78 -0.24 2.05
C PHE A 151 11.82 1.09 1.32
N LEU A 152 11.53 1.11 0.03
CA LEU A 152 11.52 2.32 -0.79
C LEU A 152 10.08 2.67 -1.17
N ILE A 153 9.66 3.87 -0.76
CA ILE A 153 8.36 4.47 -1.04
C ILE A 153 8.52 5.53 -2.13
N ASN A 154 7.76 5.38 -3.20
CA ASN A 154 7.68 6.37 -4.26
C ASN A 154 6.28 6.32 -4.92
N GLY A 155 6.00 7.23 -5.84
CA GLY A 155 4.69 7.31 -6.47
C GLY A 155 4.73 8.05 -7.79
N ALA A 156 3.59 8.09 -8.46
CA ALA A 156 3.44 8.75 -9.74
C ALA A 156 2.05 9.34 -9.89
N ILE A 157 1.94 10.42 -10.66
CA ILE A 157 0.67 10.97 -11.09
C ILE A 157 0.61 10.98 -12.62
N VAL A 158 -0.60 10.82 -13.17
CA VAL A 158 -0.85 11.14 -14.58
C VAL A 158 -0.98 12.67 -14.68
N PRO A 159 -0.14 13.38 -15.46
CA PRO A 159 -0.26 14.83 -15.63
C PRO A 159 -1.50 15.19 -16.45
N ILE A 160 -1.99 16.42 -16.29
CA ILE A 160 -3.01 17.02 -17.16
C ILE A 160 -2.43 18.27 -17.82
N GLU A 161 -2.86 18.55 -19.04
CA GLU A 161 -2.45 19.77 -19.74
C GLU A 161 -2.94 21.01 -18.97
N GLY A 162 -2.04 21.98 -18.77
CA GLY A 162 -2.34 23.21 -18.03
C GLY A 162 -2.33 23.11 -16.50
N ASP A 163 -1.84 22.01 -15.89
CA ASP A 163 -1.61 21.93 -14.44
C ASP A 163 -0.44 22.86 -14.02
N PRO A 164 -0.67 23.93 -13.24
CA PRO A 164 0.32 25.00 -13.01
C PRO A 164 1.38 24.69 -11.94
N ARG A 165 1.52 23.43 -11.52
CA ARG A 165 2.31 23.04 -10.32
C ARG A 165 3.81 22.88 -10.59
N PRO A 166 4.65 22.84 -9.53
CA PRO A 166 6.11 22.95 -9.63
C PRO A 166 6.72 21.92 -10.59
N ASN A 167 7.88 22.25 -11.16
CA ASN A 167 8.64 21.60 -12.24
C ASN A 167 8.95 20.08 -12.10
N TRP A 168 7.97 19.25 -11.77
CA TRP A 168 8.07 17.81 -11.80
C TRP A 168 7.87 17.37 -13.25
N THR A 169 8.94 17.49 -14.02
CA THR A 169 8.99 17.04 -15.41
C THR A 169 9.06 15.52 -15.44
N ALA A 170 8.43 14.93 -16.47
CA ALA A 170 8.66 13.53 -16.78
C ALA A 170 10.16 13.34 -17.03
N SER A 171 10.77 12.40 -16.33
CA SER A 171 12.18 12.07 -16.56
C SER A 171 12.29 11.11 -17.74
N SER A 172 13.37 11.20 -18.52
CA SER A 172 13.58 10.37 -19.71
C SER A 172 13.65 8.88 -19.42
N ASP A 173 13.90 8.50 -18.16
CA ASP A 173 13.94 7.13 -17.67
C ASP A 173 12.60 6.62 -17.11
N THR A 174 11.50 7.34 -17.37
CA THR A 174 10.17 7.00 -16.87
C THR A 174 9.19 6.66 -17.99
N ALA A 175 8.23 5.78 -17.68
CA ALA A 175 7.20 5.39 -18.63
C ALA A 175 6.41 6.62 -19.13
N PRO A 176 6.04 6.68 -20.42
CA PRO A 176 5.36 7.84 -21.00
C PRO A 176 4.06 8.20 -20.27
N GLY A 177 3.80 9.51 -20.14
CA GLY A 177 2.55 10.00 -19.55
C GLY A 177 2.50 9.94 -18.03
N LEU A 178 3.64 9.81 -17.35
CA LEU A 178 3.73 9.84 -15.89
C LEU A 178 4.71 10.90 -15.41
N VAL A 179 4.38 11.49 -14.27
CA VAL A 179 5.31 12.27 -13.44
C VAL A 179 5.54 11.47 -12.17
N ILE A 180 6.78 11.02 -11.97
CA ILE A 180 7.17 10.15 -10.85
C ILE A 180 7.86 10.98 -9.78
N GLY A 181 7.61 10.70 -8.50
CA GLY A 181 8.30 11.32 -7.37
C GLY A 181 7.31 11.77 -6.30
N VAL A 182 7.76 11.67 -5.05
CA VAL A 182 7.08 12.24 -3.88
C VAL A 182 7.07 13.77 -3.99
N HIS A 183 5.92 14.42 -3.76
CA HIS A 183 5.80 15.89 -3.82
C HIS A 183 6.07 16.56 -2.47
N GLN A 184 5.74 15.87 -1.38
CA GLN A 184 5.97 16.32 0.00
C GLN A 184 6.38 15.12 0.84
N TRP A 185 7.24 15.32 1.83
CA TRP A 185 7.68 14.26 2.73
C TRP A 185 7.90 14.80 4.14
N ALA A 186 7.83 13.90 5.11
CA ALA A 186 8.37 14.10 6.45
C ALA A 186 8.87 12.75 6.97
N CYS A 187 10.09 12.72 7.49
CA CYS A 187 10.60 11.64 8.33
C CYS A 187 10.66 12.15 9.76
N GLY A 188 10.20 11.39 10.74
CA GLY A 188 10.13 11.89 12.12
C GLY A 188 10.20 10.80 13.16
N LEU A 189 10.35 11.22 14.41
CA LEU A 189 10.29 10.35 15.56
C LEU A 189 8.81 10.09 15.91
N LYS A 190 8.52 8.85 16.29
CA LYS A 190 7.24 8.43 16.85
C LYS A 190 7.47 7.76 18.21
N GLU A 191 6.44 7.71 19.04
CA GLU A 191 6.39 6.91 20.28
C GLU A 191 7.51 7.21 21.30
N VAL A 192 8.26 8.31 21.08
CA VAL A 192 9.33 8.80 21.94
C VAL A 192 8.95 10.21 22.39
N ASN A 193 9.14 10.53 23.66
CA ASN A 193 8.85 11.85 24.24
C ASN A 193 7.41 12.34 24.00
N ASN A 194 6.43 11.43 23.98
CA ASN A 194 5.01 11.71 23.66
C ASN A 194 4.76 12.22 22.22
N LEU A 195 5.75 12.11 21.32
CA LEU A 195 5.55 12.41 19.91
C LEU A 195 4.63 11.36 19.30
N GLN A 196 3.61 11.83 18.59
CA GLN A 196 2.62 10.96 17.97
C GLN A 196 3.09 10.38 16.63
N GLY A 197 4.08 11.00 15.99
CA GLY A 197 4.59 10.62 14.66
C GLY A 197 4.21 11.61 13.56
N THR A 198 4.79 11.43 12.37
CA THR A 198 4.61 12.30 11.19
C THR A 198 3.21 12.25 10.60
N TRP A 199 2.35 11.30 10.98
CA TRP A 199 0.96 11.31 10.53
C TRP A 199 0.24 12.60 10.93
N ARG A 200 0.51 13.18 12.10
CA ARG A 200 -0.07 14.46 12.52
C ARG A 200 0.28 15.64 11.59
N ASP A 201 1.45 15.58 10.99
CA ASP A 201 1.97 16.60 10.06
C ASP A 201 1.14 16.68 8.77
N ALA A 202 0.40 15.62 8.41
CA ALA A 202 -0.44 15.62 7.22
C ALA A 202 -1.77 16.39 7.40
N GLU A 203 -2.20 16.64 8.64
CA GLU A 203 -3.57 17.06 8.96
C GLU A 203 -3.88 18.51 8.52
N ASP A 204 -2.87 19.35 8.32
CA ASP A 204 -3.02 20.71 7.80
C ASP A 204 -2.80 20.83 6.28
N GLY A 205 -2.37 19.74 5.63
CA GLY A 205 -2.08 19.67 4.19
C GLY A 205 -0.63 19.99 3.82
N GLN A 206 0.25 20.22 4.78
CA GLN A 206 1.66 20.55 4.55
C GLN A 206 2.60 19.72 5.43
N LEU A 207 3.43 18.87 4.81
CA LEU A 207 4.48 18.18 5.55
C LEU A 207 5.68 19.10 5.83
N SER A 208 6.27 18.94 7.00
CA SER A 208 7.42 19.67 7.53
C SER A 208 8.69 19.60 6.68
N GLY A 209 8.81 18.61 5.79
CA GLY A 209 9.98 18.46 4.91
C GLY A 209 11.20 17.85 5.59
N ASN A 210 11.10 17.36 6.84
CA ASN A 210 12.25 16.76 7.51
C ASN A 210 12.76 15.54 6.73
N ALA A 211 14.03 15.59 6.33
CA ALA A 211 14.59 14.67 5.35
C ALA A 211 15.17 13.39 5.97
N VAL A 212 15.43 13.35 7.28
CA VAL A 212 16.00 12.15 7.92
C VAL A 212 15.60 12.06 9.39
N ALA A 213 15.37 10.83 9.84
CA ALA A 213 15.20 10.48 11.25
C ALA A 213 15.77 9.06 11.49
N HIS A 214 16.16 8.76 12.73
CA HIS A 214 16.62 7.44 13.16
C HIS A 214 16.15 7.13 14.58
N GLY A 215 16.06 5.84 14.93
CA GLY A 215 15.45 5.37 16.18
C GLY A 215 14.05 4.82 15.92
N SER A 216 13.09 5.13 16.80
CA SER A 216 11.67 4.85 16.55
C SER A 216 11.13 5.92 15.61
N VAL A 217 10.94 5.57 14.34
CA VAL A 217 10.62 6.51 13.27
C VAL A 217 9.40 6.10 12.46
N ASP A 218 8.76 7.09 11.86
CA ASP A 218 7.80 6.93 10.78
C ASP A 218 8.11 7.91 9.64
N SER A 219 7.36 7.77 8.54
CA SER A 219 7.32 8.81 7.52
C SER A 219 5.93 9.04 6.96
N CYS A 220 5.72 10.23 6.42
CA CYS A 220 4.57 10.55 5.59
C CYS A 220 5.04 11.07 4.23
N VAL A 221 4.36 10.68 3.16
CA VAL A 221 4.57 11.21 1.80
C VAL A 221 3.26 11.72 1.23
N GLY A 222 3.31 12.84 0.50
CA GLY A 222 2.15 13.50 -0.08
C GLY A 222 2.24 13.59 -1.60
N PHE A 223 1.10 13.40 -2.26
CA PHE A 223 0.93 13.60 -3.70
C PHE A 223 -0.25 14.51 -3.98
N SER A 224 0.04 15.72 -4.43
CA SER A 224 -0.98 16.66 -4.87
C SER A 224 -1.49 16.30 -6.28
N VAL A 225 -2.81 16.31 -6.47
CA VAL A 225 -3.51 16.19 -7.76
C VAL A 225 -4.61 17.25 -7.89
N ARG A 226 -4.53 18.10 -8.92
CA ARG A 226 -5.63 18.98 -9.32
C ARG A 226 -6.57 18.21 -10.24
N ILE A 227 -7.87 18.27 -9.96
CA ILE A 227 -8.90 17.52 -10.68
C ILE A 227 -10.04 18.49 -11.04
N PRO A 228 -10.36 18.67 -12.33
CA PRO A 228 -11.51 19.49 -12.74
C PRO A 228 -12.83 18.96 -12.17
N ALA A 229 -13.88 19.78 -12.26
CA ALA A 229 -15.22 19.39 -11.84
C ALA A 229 -15.64 18.08 -12.53
N GLU A 230 -16.17 17.13 -11.74
CA GLU A 230 -16.72 15.86 -12.26
C GLU A 230 -15.73 15.00 -13.08
N GLN A 231 -14.43 15.26 -12.95
CA GLN A 231 -13.39 14.50 -13.64
C GLN A 231 -12.68 13.53 -12.69
N THR A 232 -12.00 12.56 -13.29
CA THR A 232 -11.18 11.56 -12.59
C THR A 232 -9.72 11.71 -12.96
N ARG A 233 -8.83 11.49 -11.99
CA ARG A 233 -7.38 11.46 -12.20
C ARG A 233 -6.76 10.27 -11.50
N THR A 234 -5.82 9.62 -12.18
CA THR A 234 -5.11 8.46 -11.64
C THR A 234 -3.79 8.89 -11.00
N MET A 235 -3.52 8.31 -9.82
CA MET A 235 -2.22 8.34 -9.16
C MET A 235 -1.82 6.95 -8.69
N TYR A 236 -0.54 6.81 -8.35
CA TYR A 236 0.06 5.58 -7.87
C TYR A 236 0.95 5.87 -6.68
N CYS A 237 1.00 4.95 -5.73
CA CYS A 237 2.03 4.85 -4.71
C CYS A 237 2.54 3.41 -4.71
N TRP A 238 3.83 3.20 -4.54
CA TRP A 238 4.39 1.86 -4.41
C TRP A 238 5.41 1.78 -3.29
N LEU A 239 5.57 0.56 -2.79
CA LEU A 239 6.54 0.18 -1.78
C LEU A 239 7.36 -0.99 -2.33
N ALA A 240 8.63 -0.74 -2.64
CA ALA A 240 9.59 -1.75 -3.04
C ALA A 240 10.39 -2.24 -1.82
N ILE A 241 10.59 -3.54 -1.70
CA ILE A 241 11.18 -4.16 -0.51
C ILE A 241 12.36 -5.03 -0.93
N GLY A 242 13.46 -4.98 -0.18
CA GLY A 242 14.69 -5.69 -0.53
C GLY A 242 15.68 -5.84 0.62
N SER A 243 16.73 -6.61 0.36
CA SER A 243 17.78 -6.93 1.35
C SER A 243 18.81 -5.81 1.53
N ASP A 244 18.82 -4.85 0.62
CA ASP A 244 19.84 -3.82 0.51
C ASP A 244 19.31 -2.65 -0.34
N PHE A 245 20.08 -1.57 -0.38
CA PHE A 245 19.76 -0.40 -1.19
C PHE A 245 19.65 -0.71 -2.69
N GLU A 246 20.49 -1.60 -3.22
CA GLU A 246 20.58 -1.86 -4.65
C GLU A 246 19.31 -2.57 -5.17
N SER A 247 18.82 -3.55 -4.44
CA SER A 247 17.59 -4.31 -4.73
C SER A 247 16.34 -3.43 -4.76
N VAL A 248 16.15 -2.54 -3.76
CA VAL A 248 14.99 -1.62 -3.76
C VAL A 248 15.10 -0.57 -4.86
N VAL A 249 16.32 -0.08 -5.15
CA VAL A 249 16.56 0.86 -6.25
C VAL A 249 16.36 0.20 -7.61
N HIS A 250 16.75 -1.07 -7.77
CA HIS A 250 16.51 -1.83 -8.99
C HIS A 250 15.01 -1.98 -9.24
N THR A 251 14.25 -2.43 -8.22
CA THR A 251 12.79 -2.57 -8.30
C THR A 251 12.13 -1.23 -8.63
N ASN A 252 12.53 -0.15 -7.96
CA ASN A 252 12.05 1.21 -8.24
C ASN A 252 12.38 1.65 -9.68
N ARG A 253 13.56 1.33 -10.20
CA ARG A 253 13.93 1.64 -11.59
C ARG A 253 13.05 0.87 -12.58
N THR A 254 12.79 -0.41 -12.34
CA THR A 254 11.95 -1.24 -13.21
C THR A 254 10.51 -0.73 -13.26
N ILE A 255 9.91 -0.41 -12.10
CA ILE A 255 8.55 0.16 -12.09
C ILE A 255 8.48 1.55 -12.73
N ARG A 256 9.53 2.38 -12.56
CA ARG A 256 9.64 3.66 -13.26
C ARG A 256 9.63 3.51 -14.77
N GLN A 257 10.39 2.54 -15.30
CA GLN A 257 10.56 2.34 -16.74
C GLN A 257 9.35 1.66 -17.40
N ARG A 258 8.75 0.67 -16.73
CA ARG A 258 7.60 -0.09 -17.28
C ARG A 258 6.26 0.57 -16.98
N GLY A 259 6.19 1.38 -15.92
CA GLY A 259 4.97 2.02 -15.42
C GLY A 259 4.24 1.14 -14.39
N PRO A 260 3.67 1.72 -13.32
CA PRO A 260 2.97 0.97 -12.28
C PRO A 260 1.72 0.23 -12.77
N GLN A 261 1.01 0.76 -13.77
CA GLN A 261 -0.16 0.10 -14.36
C GLN A 261 0.19 -1.28 -14.94
N PHE A 262 1.37 -1.43 -15.54
CA PHE A 262 1.85 -2.72 -16.06
C PHE A 262 1.97 -3.78 -14.95
N PHE A 263 2.39 -3.40 -13.74
CA PHE A 263 2.51 -4.33 -12.61
C PHE A 263 1.14 -4.76 -12.06
N VAL A 264 0.18 -3.85 -12.04
CA VAL A 264 -1.21 -4.17 -11.67
C VAL A 264 -1.80 -5.16 -12.68
N GLU A 265 -1.71 -4.86 -13.98
CA GLU A 265 -2.28 -5.70 -15.04
C GLU A 265 -1.65 -7.09 -15.14
N ARG A 266 -0.31 -7.18 -15.05
CA ARG A 266 0.37 -8.48 -15.09
C ARG A 266 0.04 -9.33 -13.87
N THR A 267 -0.20 -8.71 -12.71
CA THR A 267 -0.63 -9.42 -11.49
C THR A 267 -2.06 -9.95 -11.61
N VAL A 268 -2.98 -9.15 -12.17
CA VAL A 268 -4.33 -9.62 -12.53
C VAL A 268 -4.25 -10.84 -13.46
N ALA A 269 -3.45 -10.75 -14.53
CA ALA A 269 -3.29 -11.85 -15.48
C ALA A 269 -2.70 -13.11 -14.82
N TYR A 270 -1.71 -12.94 -13.94
CA TYR A 270 -1.12 -14.04 -13.18
C TYR A 270 -2.16 -14.78 -12.33
N TRP A 271 -2.96 -14.07 -11.53
CA TRP A 271 -3.92 -14.73 -10.63
C TRP A 271 -5.03 -15.46 -11.37
N ARG A 272 -5.52 -14.88 -12.48
CA ARG A 272 -6.47 -15.56 -13.37
C ARG A 272 -5.86 -16.83 -13.97
N LEU A 273 -4.60 -16.78 -14.40
CA LEU A 273 -3.91 -17.97 -14.90
C LEU A 273 -3.71 -19.02 -13.80
N TRP A 274 -3.31 -18.58 -12.60
CA TRP A 274 -3.08 -19.45 -11.44
C TRP A 274 -4.35 -20.21 -11.05
N LEU A 275 -5.48 -19.52 -10.93
CA LEU A 275 -6.77 -20.15 -10.63
C LEU A 275 -7.22 -21.10 -11.73
N ASN A 276 -7.02 -20.73 -13.00
CA ASN A 276 -7.49 -21.53 -14.13
C ASN A 276 -6.65 -22.79 -14.40
N ARG A 277 -5.41 -22.88 -13.86
CA ARG A 277 -4.52 -24.02 -14.10
C ARG A 277 -5.11 -25.37 -13.63
N HIS A 278 -5.79 -25.36 -12.50
CA HIS A 278 -6.40 -26.56 -11.90
C HIS A 278 -7.85 -26.31 -11.47
N ARG A 279 -8.55 -25.42 -12.19
CA ARG A 279 -9.93 -25.08 -11.87
C ARG A 279 -10.82 -26.33 -12.00
N PRO A 280 -11.52 -26.73 -10.92
CA PRO A 280 -12.41 -27.87 -10.98
C PRO A 280 -13.64 -27.55 -11.85
N ASP A 281 -14.26 -28.60 -12.39
CA ASP A 281 -15.60 -28.49 -12.95
C ASP A 281 -16.60 -28.34 -11.80
N PHE A 282 -17.17 -27.15 -11.66
CA PHE A 282 -18.12 -26.82 -10.62
C PHE A 282 -19.54 -27.37 -10.89
N LYS A 283 -19.79 -27.95 -12.08
CA LYS A 283 -21.11 -28.48 -12.48
C LYS A 283 -22.22 -27.46 -12.18
N ASP A 284 -23.26 -27.88 -11.47
CA ASP A 284 -24.44 -27.07 -11.14
C ASP A 284 -24.30 -26.29 -9.82
N LEU A 285 -23.10 -26.16 -9.25
CA LEU A 285 -22.91 -25.40 -8.02
C LEU A 285 -23.29 -23.92 -8.20
N PRO A 286 -23.97 -23.29 -7.23
CA PRO A 286 -24.32 -21.87 -7.32
C PRO A 286 -23.08 -20.97 -7.48
N ALA A 287 -23.20 -19.91 -8.28
CA ALA A 287 -22.10 -18.97 -8.55
C ALA A 287 -21.45 -18.40 -7.29
N ALA A 288 -22.24 -18.14 -6.24
CA ALA A 288 -21.73 -17.66 -4.94
C ALA A 288 -20.78 -18.67 -4.26
N ILE A 289 -21.06 -19.97 -4.39
CA ILE A 289 -20.21 -21.04 -3.85
C ILE A 289 -18.93 -21.18 -4.68
N GLN A 290 -19.04 -21.11 -6.01
CA GLN A 290 -17.87 -21.12 -6.90
C GLN A 290 -16.94 -19.95 -6.59
N HIS A 291 -17.50 -18.75 -6.43
CA HIS A 291 -16.76 -17.55 -6.06
C HIS A 291 -16.06 -17.71 -4.70
N GLN A 292 -16.79 -18.18 -3.68
CA GLN A 292 -16.21 -18.41 -2.36
C GLN A 292 -15.07 -19.44 -2.39
N TYR A 293 -15.21 -20.53 -3.14
CA TYR A 293 -14.17 -21.54 -3.29
C TYR A 293 -12.90 -20.94 -3.91
N LEU A 294 -13.04 -20.21 -5.03
CA LEU A 294 -11.89 -19.60 -5.72
C LEU A 294 -11.21 -18.52 -4.86
N LEU A 295 -12.00 -17.70 -4.16
CA LEU A 295 -11.48 -16.71 -3.23
C LEU A 295 -10.75 -17.37 -2.05
N SER A 296 -11.29 -18.46 -1.50
CA SER A 296 -10.62 -19.22 -0.44
C SER A 296 -9.26 -19.77 -0.89
N LEU A 297 -9.14 -20.27 -2.13
CA LEU A 297 -7.84 -20.71 -2.66
C LEU A 297 -6.82 -19.57 -2.73
N LEU A 298 -7.26 -18.39 -3.16
CA LEU A 298 -6.42 -17.18 -3.20
C LEU A 298 -5.97 -16.77 -1.79
N ILE A 299 -6.89 -16.69 -0.82
CA ILE A 299 -6.56 -16.33 0.57
C ILE A 299 -5.61 -17.37 1.20
N ILE A 300 -5.85 -18.67 0.97
CA ILE A 300 -4.94 -19.72 1.45
C ILE A 300 -3.54 -19.53 0.85
N ARG A 301 -3.45 -19.21 -0.46
CA ARG A 301 -2.16 -18.98 -1.12
C ARG A 301 -1.35 -17.86 -0.47
N THR A 302 -1.98 -16.84 0.13
CA THR A 302 -1.25 -15.78 0.84
C THR A 302 -0.63 -16.22 2.16
N GLN A 303 -1.03 -17.39 2.70
CA GLN A 303 -0.48 -17.96 3.94
C GLN A 303 0.60 -19.02 3.68
N ILE A 304 1.00 -19.22 2.41
CA ILE A 304 2.00 -20.21 2.01
C ILE A 304 3.28 -19.50 1.62
N ASP A 305 4.35 -19.74 2.38
CA ASP A 305 5.69 -19.27 2.06
C ASP A 305 6.28 -20.06 0.88
N ASN A 306 7.07 -19.38 0.05
CA ASN A 306 7.73 -20.00 -1.10
C ASN A 306 8.79 -21.04 -0.68
N ASP A 307 9.30 -20.98 0.55
CA ASP A 307 10.20 -21.98 1.14
C ASP A 307 9.44 -23.10 1.89
N GLY A 308 8.11 -23.14 1.75
CA GLY A 308 7.29 -24.31 2.08
C GLY A 308 6.56 -24.27 3.42
N ALA A 309 6.77 -23.23 4.24
CA ALA A 309 5.99 -23.05 5.46
C ALA A 309 4.54 -22.66 5.13
N ILE A 310 3.58 -23.33 5.78
CA ILE A 310 2.15 -22.97 5.72
C ILE A 310 1.76 -22.39 7.07
N ILE A 311 1.36 -21.13 7.08
CA ILE A 311 1.07 -20.36 8.29
C ILE A 311 -0.42 -20.44 8.60
N ALA A 312 -0.78 -20.60 9.87
CA ALA A 312 -2.18 -20.75 10.26
C ALA A 312 -3.01 -19.49 9.99
N ALA A 313 -2.53 -18.32 10.42
CA ALA A 313 -3.08 -17.04 9.98
C ALA A 313 -2.12 -15.89 10.26
N ASN A 314 -2.17 -14.85 9.44
CA ASN A 314 -1.46 -13.60 9.66
C ASN A 314 -2.46 -12.51 10.06
N ASP A 315 -2.61 -12.31 11.37
CA ASP A 315 -3.41 -11.25 11.99
C ASP A 315 -2.82 -10.89 13.35
N THR A 316 -2.27 -9.67 13.46
CA THR A 316 -1.70 -9.17 14.72
C THR A 316 -2.77 -8.71 15.72
N ASP A 317 -4.06 -8.59 15.36
CA ASP A 317 -5.09 -8.12 16.29
C ASP A 317 -5.26 -9.06 17.49
N ILE A 318 -5.06 -10.38 17.28
CA ILE A 318 -5.13 -11.39 18.35
C ILE A 318 -4.00 -11.20 19.38
N SER A 319 -2.84 -10.67 18.95
CA SER A 319 -1.67 -10.45 19.82
C SER A 319 -1.94 -9.45 20.94
N SER A 320 -2.83 -8.48 20.72
CA SER A 320 -3.23 -7.51 21.75
C SER A 320 -3.97 -8.17 22.93
N SER A 321 -4.63 -9.31 22.69
CA SER A 321 -5.49 -9.98 23.68
C SER A 321 -4.80 -11.11 24.45
N VAL A 322 -3.88 -11.85 23.80
CA VAL A 322 -3.22 -13.03 24.41
C VAL A 322 -1.69 -12.93 24.40
N ARG A 323 -1.11 -11.85 23.84
CA ARG A 323 0.33 -11.71 23.57
C ARG A 323 0.89 -12.86 22.73
N ASP A 324 0.08 -13.36 21.81
CA ASP A 324 0.39 -14.48 20.93
C ASP A 324 -0.05 -14.16 19.50
N THR A 325 0.54 -14.81 18.50
CA THR A 325 0.17 -14.61 17.09
C THR A 325 -0.37 -15.90 16.51
N TYR A 326 -1.05 -15.84 15.36
CA TYR A 326 -1.33 -17.05 14.57
C TYR A 326 -0.28 -17.28 13.47
N SER A 327 0.79 -16.48 13.48
CA SER A 327 1.87 -16.52 12.49
C SER A 327 2.84 -17.67 12.74
N TYR A 328 2.31 -18.84 13.07
CA TYR A 328 3.03 -20.09 13.27
C TYR A 328 2.69 -21.10 12.19
N MET A 329 3.65 -21.98 11.92
CA MET A 329 3.37 -23.23 11.24
C MET A 329 2.95 -24.27 12.28
N TRP A 330 1.67 -24.65 12.25
CA TRP A 330 1.18 -25.82 12.96
C TRP A 330 1.06 -26.99 11.99
N PRO A 331 1.61 -28.19 12.31
CA PRO A 331 1.51 -29.37 11.44
C PRO A 331 0.09 -29.86 11.14
N ARG A 332 -0.92 -29.33 11.84
CA ARG A 332 -2.33 -29.61 11.59
C ARG A 332 -2.90 -28.73 10.47
N ASP A 333 -2.38 -27.51 10.36
CA ASP A 333 -2.89 -26.44 9.51
C ASP A 333 -2.19 -26.46 8.12
N GLY A 334 -0.92 -26.85 8.06
CA GLY A 334 -0.18 -27.16 6.84
C GLY A 334 -0.35 -28.60 6.39
#